data_AF-A0A8T0J1B4-F1
#
_entry.id   AF-A0A8T0J1B4-F1
#
_cell.length_a   1.000
_cell.length_b   1.000
_cell.length_c   1.000
_cell.angle_alpha   90.00
_cell.angle_beta   90.00
_cell.angle_gamma   90.00
#
_symmetry.space_group_name_H-M   'P 1'
#
loop_
_entity.id
_entity.type
_entity.pdbx_description
1 polymer ?
#
loop_
_entity_poly.entity_id
_entity_poly.type
_entity_poly.pdbx_seq_one_letter_code
_entity_poly.pdbx_strand_id
1 'polypeptide(L)'
;MNSQAMEKLLGSGSTAFPNSPSAIQRQALSSLRTFQSGPLFHQKQGRCCRSLRQSSRVKCLTYSAHDGSWSSRRHTNNLGLEFPLRSRGSISGDDQQSVKCRAATAGADAFGSFGQPGDGAQGFGAGIAKDIERRLPHYFSDFTDGLHPKALSSVVYMIFASLAPCFAFGGMLSRVTASQMGLLETIISCAVSGLIYTSLAAQPLTLLGPTGFMVVITGALYRLTKQAMVPFFPVYGWVGIWSCLFLVGLGALEASSELVKYLTRFVDETFTTFISIGFMCEAYKGIASLYSPASPYPIETALLSFVLAAGTYATAKFLTQLRSSRLLLRPVAGVIADFGPPLAIFLMSMVPVRFFPTVPLPPMPAASKIAATAARPWLVPLFSVPPWVIAASAIPAVFVSLLIFLDQTMTSRLVNKFQSPSLQKGEGYNLDLAMVGVTTALASLFGLPWMVASAVPSLNHVRSLVVPAKTTSASGSEDMKKEEIRHRVLENRLTGIMISAGVGASLAFWPLLRRVPLPVTSGLFVFMSLGIINGSQFVERQVTSTPLYLYLIFTT
;
A
#
# COMPACT_ATOMS: atom_id res chain seq x y z
N MET A 1 2.17 61.23 -8.83
CA MET A 1 2.99 60.92 -10.03
C MET A 1 3.79 59.66 -9.70
N ASN A 2 3.54 58.47 -10.24
CA ASN A 2 2.75 58.07 -11.39
C ASN A 2 1.88 56.85 -11.05
N SER A 3 0.57 57.07 -11.06
CA SER A 3 -0.49 56.05 -11.08
C SER A 3 -0.60 55.36 -12.45
N GLN A 4 0.27 55.70 -13.42
CA GLN A 4 0.24 55.19 -14.80
C GLN A 4 1.27 54.07 -15.09
N ALA A 5 2.09 53.65 -14.12
CA ALA A 5 3.00 52.51 -14.28
C ALA A 5 2.40 51.17 -13.81
N MET A 6 1.42 51.19 -12.90
CA MET A 6 0.71 49.98 -12.44
C MET A 6 -0.42 49.55 -13.38
N GLU A 7 -0.92 50.45 -14.24
CA GLU A 7 -2.04 50.19 -15.14
C GLU A 7 -1.63 49.44 -16.43
N LYS A 8 -0.33 49.41 -16.76
CA LYS A 8 0.19 48.68 -17.93
C LYS A 8 0.48 47.19 -17.69
N LEU A 9 0.36 46.67 -16.46
CA LEU A 9 0.56 45.25 -16.16
C LEU A 9 -0.75 44.48 -15.88
N LEU A 10 -1.89 45.18 -15.79
CA LEU A 10 -3.21 44.59 -15.54
C LEU A 10 -4.24 44.84 -16.66
N GLY A 11 -3.88 45.62 -17.68
CA GLY A 11 -4.73 45.99 -18.82
C GLY A 11 -4.38 45.28 -20.12
N SER A 12 -4.50 43.95 -20.16
CA SER A 12 -4.65 43.21 -21.42
C SER A 12 -5.57 42.03 -21.17
N GLY A 13 -6.83 42.38 -20.86
CA GLY A 13 -7.94 41.46 -20.82
C GLY A 13 -8.60 41.36 -22.19
N SER A 14 -8.95 40.12 -22.53
CA SER A 14 -10.18 39.74 -23.22
C SER A 14 -10.47 40.34 -24.60
N THR A 15 -10.20 39.54 -25.63
CA THR A 15 -11.15 39.38 -26.76
C THR A 15 -11.25 37.90 -27.14
N ALA A 16 -12.45 37.35 -26.93
CA ALA A 16 -13.12 36.29 -27.68
C ALA A 16 -12.33 35.02 -28.09
N PHE A 17 -12.63 33.88 -27.44
CA PHE A 17 -12.40 32.56 -28.02
C PHE A 17 -13.73 31.86 -28.32
N PRO A 18 -13.93 31.35 -29.56
CA PRO A 18 -15.20 30.82 -30.00
C PRO A 18 -15.41 29.36 -29.58
N ASN A 19 -16.68 29.02 -29.38
CA ASN A 19 -17.21 27.67 -29.35
C ASN A 19 -16.74 26.86 -30.57
N SER A 20 -15.89 25.84 -30.39
CA SER A 20 -15.98 24.53 -31.06
C SER A 20 -14.74 23.66 -30.79
N PRO A 21 -14.90 22.34 -30.59
CA PRO A 21 -13.77 21.43 -30.45
C PRO A 21 -13.19 21.06 -31.83
N SER A 22 -11.88 21.30 -31.99
CA SER A 22 -11.06 20.98 -33.16
C SER A 22 -10.74 19.48 -33.26
N ALA A 23 -11.21 18.89 -34.37
CA ALA A 23 -10.83 17.69 -35.14
C ALA A 23 -10.18 16.44 -34.49
N ILE A 24 -9.26 16.53 -33.53
CA ILE A 24 -8.53 15.34 -33.00
C ILE A 24 -9.41 14.55 -32.01
N GLN A 25 -10.34 15.24 -31.35
CA GLN A 25 -11.26 14.62 -30.38
C GLN A 25 -12.48 13.93 -31.03
N ARG A 26 -12.72 14.16 -32.34
CA ARG A 26 -13.81 13.50 -33.08
C ARG A 26 -13.43 12.13 -33.61
N GLN A 27 -12.14 11.86 -33.84
CA GLN A 27 -11.68 10.57 -34.37
C GLN A 27 -11.65 9.46 -33.30
N ALA A 28 -11.52 9.81 -32.00
CA ALA A 28 -11.63 8.85 -30.90
C ALA A 28 -13.09 8.51 -30.51
N LEU A 29 -14.04 9.38 -30.86
CA LEU A 29 -15.46 9.23 -30.52
C LEU A 29 -16.29 8.54 -31.62
N SER A 30 -15.78 8.43 -32.84
CA SER A 30 -16.42 7.65 -33.92
C SER A 30 -16.16 6.14 -33.81
N SER A 31 -15.08 5.71 -33.16
CA SER A 31 -14.75 4.29 -32.96
C SER A 31 -15.52 3.61 -31.81
N LEU A 32 -16.19 4.39 -30.96
CA LEU A 32 -16.95 3.89 -29.81
C LEU A 32 -18.46 3.79 -30.06
N ARG A 33 -18.97 4.23 -31.22
CA ARG A 33 -20.41 4.20 -31.57
C ARG A 33 -20.84 3.04 -32.47
N THR A 34 -19.94 2.16 -32.87
CA THR A 34 -20.27 1.01 -33.75
C THR A 34 -20.53 -0.32 -33.02
N PHE A 35 -20.59 -0.35 -31.68
CA PHE A 35 -20.84 -1.60 -30.93
C PHE A 35 -22.22 -1.73 -30.25
N GLN A 36 -23.16 -0.82 -30.55
CA GLN A 36 -24.54 -0.91 -30.06
C GLN A 36 -25.56 -0.83 -31.20
N SER A 37 -25.78 -1.95 -31.90
CA SER A 37 -27.03 -2.24 -32.62
C SER A 37 -27.05 -3.65 -33.24
N GLY A 38 -27.91 -4.55 -32.73
CA GLY A 38 -28.31 -5.80 -33.40
C GLY A 38 -28.70 -6.93 -32.44
N PRO A 39 -29.76 -7.74 -32.73
CA PRO A 39 -30.94 -7.76 -31.86
C PRO A 39 -31.12 -8.97 -30.93
N LEU A 40 -32.02 -8.76 -29.96
CA LEU A 40 -32.67 -9.76 -29.11
C LEU A 40 -33.30 -10.90 -29.92
N PHE A 41 -33.09 -12.14 -29.48
CA PHE A 41 -34.06 -13.22 -29.65
C PHE A 41 -34.22 -14.01 -28.36
N HIS A 42 -35.47 -14.01 -27.87
CA HIS A 42 -35.98 -14.81 -26.77
C HIS A 42 -36.21 -16.26 -27.25
N GLN A 43 -35.72 -17.28 -26.54
CA GLN A 43 -36.46 -18.54 -26.46
C GLN A 43 -36.18 -19.33 -25.17
N LYS A 44 -37.27 -19.66 -24.49
CA LYS A 44 -37.40 -20.50 -23.29
C LYS A 44 -36.97 -21.94 -23.56
N GLN A 45 -36.37 -22.58 -22.56
CA GLN A 45 -36.64 -23.95 -22.05
C GLN A 45 -35.70 -24.15 -20.84
N GLY A 46 -36.12 -24.55 -19.65
CA GLY A 46 -37.11 -25.57 -19.33
C GLY A 46 -36.37 -26.82 -18.84
N ARG A 47 -36.24 -26.94 -17.51
CA ARG A 47 -35.77 -28.07 -16.68
C ARG A 47 -35.49 -29.41 -17.39
N CYS A 48 -34.34 -30.03 -17.09
CA CYS A 48 -34.33 -31.40 -16.54
C CYS A 48 -32.96 -31.72 -15.91
N CYS A 49 -32.90 -31.70 -14.57
CA CYS A 49 -31.85 -32.40 -13.83
C CYS A 49 -32.19 -33.88 -13.80
N ARG A 50 -31.37 -34.74 -14.40
CA ARG A 50 -31.32 -36.16 -14.06
C ARG A 50 -29.88 -36.56 -13.75
N SER A 51 -29.71 -36.93 -12.49
CA SER A 51 -28.55 -37.53 -11.85
C SER A 51 -27.95 -38.69 -12.65
N LEU A 52 -26.63 -38.68 -12.84
CA LEU A 52 -25.80 -39.89 -12.95
C LEU A 52 -24.44 -39.61 -12.29
N ARG A 53 -24.27 -40.11 -11.06
CA ARG A 53 -22.97 -40.36 -10.43
C ARG A 53 -22.35 -41.59 -11.11
N GLN A 54 -21.08 -41.54 -11.51
CA GLN A 54 -20.01 -42.42 -10.99
C GLN A 54 -18.68 -42.29 -11.74
N SER A 55 -17.62 -42.29 -10.91
CA SER A 55 -16.34 -42.98 -11.13
C SER A 55 -15.25 -42.33 -11.99
N SER A 56 -14.24 -41.88 -11.27
CA SER A 56 -12.89 -41.51 -11.67
C SER A 56 -12.20 -42.60 -12.50
N ARG A 57 -11.72 -42.24 -13.69
CA ARG A 57 -10.55 -42.81 -14.38
C ARG A 57 -10.17 -41.86 -15.53
N VAL A 58 -9.06 -41.15 -15.39
CA VAL A 58 -8.47 -40.37 -16.50
C VAL A 58 -7.97 -41.37 -17.55
N LYS A 59 -8.64 -41.42 -18.71
CA LYS A 59 -8.08 -41.96 -19.95
C LYS A 59 -7.54 -40.79 -20.74
N CYS A 60 -6.23 -40.73 -20.95
CA CYS A 60 -5.66 -39.86 -21.98
C CYS A 60 -6.08 -40.42 -23.34
N LEU A 61 -6.84 -39.64 -24.09
CA LEU A 61 -7.18 -39.93 -25.47
C LEU A 61 -6.43 -38.93 -26.36
N THR A 62 -5.62 -39.43 -27.28
CA THR A 62 -5.01 -38.63 -28.36
C THR A 62 -5.92 -38.66 -29.59
N TYR A 63 -6.27 -37.48 -30.09
CA TYR A 63 -7.06 -37.30 -31.32
C TYR A 63 -6.13 -37.32 -32.54
N SER A 64 -6.45 -38.12 -33.55
CA SER A 64 -5.74 -38.13 -34.83
C SER A 64 -6.65 -37.56 -35.91
N ALA A 65 -6.22 -36.48 -36.56
CA ALA A 65 -7.06 -35.65 -37.43
C ALA A 65 -7.27 -36.20 -38.86
N HIS A 66 -6.89 -37.45 -39.15
CA HIS A 66 -6.95 -38.00 -40.51
C HIS A 66 -8.10 -38.99 -40.75
N ASP A 67 -8.69 -39.59 -39.71
CA ASP A 67 -9.88 -40.44 -39.80
C ASP A 67 -10.68 -40.24 -38.51
N GLY A 68 -11.82 -39.55 -38.57
CA GLY A 68 -12.56 -39.05 -37.40
C GLY A 68 -13.13 -40.12 -36.45
N SER A 69 -12.28 -40.85 -35.73
CA SER A 69 -12.65 -41.83 -34.71
C SER A 69 -11.64 -41.88 -33.55
N TRP A 70 -12.13 -42.19 -32.35
CA TRP A 70 -11.31 -42.35 -31.13
C TRP A 70 -10.95 -43.83 -30.93
N SER A 71 -9.65 -44.18 -30.89
CA SER A 71 -9.20 -45.55 -30.60
C SER A 71 -8.33 -45.62 -29.33
N SER A 72 -8.56 -46.65 -28.51
CA SER A 72 -7.83 -46.92 -27.26
C SER A 72 -6.83 -48.05 -27.48
N ARG A 73 -5.56 -47.73 -27.77
CA ARG A 73 -4.51 -48.75 -27.94
C ARG A 73 -3.80 -49.03 -26.60
N ARG A 74 -3.83 -50.29 -26.14
CA ARG A 74 -3.08 -50.78 -24.96
C ARG A 74 -1.69 -51.23 -25.42
N HIS A 75 -0.62 -50.58 -24.94
CA HIS A 75 0.71 -51.15 -25.00
C HIS A 75 0.91 -52.12 -23.82
N THR A 76 0.98 -53.41 -24.13
CA THR A 76 1.51 -54.45 -23.25
C THR A 76 3.01 -54.55 -23.48
N ASN A 77 3.82 -54.28 -22.47
CA ASN A 77 5.17 -54.83 -22.40
C ASN A 77 5.28 -55.66 -21.13
N ASN A 78 5.65 -56.92 -21.36
CA ASN A 78 5.91 -57.97 -20.40
C ASN A 78 6.98 -57.55 -19.37
N LEU A 79 6.72 -57.84 -18.09
CA LEU A 79 7.69 -58.41 -17.15
C LEU A 79 6.91 -58.83 -15.91
N GLY A 80 6.98 -60.14 -15.63
CA GLY A 80 6.16 -60.81 -14.63
C GLY A 80 6.54 -60.48 -13.20
N LEU A 81 5.57 -60.66 -12.31
CA LEU A 81 5.74 -61.07 -10.91
C LEU A 81 4.35 -61.44 -10.39
N GLU A 82 4.18 -62.72 -10.06
CA GLU A 82 2.99 -63.30 -9.46
C GLU A 82 2.69 -62.67 -8.09
N PHE A 83 1.42 -62.42 -7.80
CA PHE A 83 0.92 -62.21 -6.44
C PHE A 83 -0.24 -63.17 -6.18
N PRO A 84 -0.29 -63.82 -5.01
CA PRO A 84 -1.19 -64.94 -4.76
C PRO A 84 -2.64 -64.48 -4.60
N LEU A 85 -3.55 -65.25 -5.19
CA LEU A 85 -4.98 -65.18 -4.95
C LEU A 85 -5.28 -65.58 -3.50
N ARG A 86 -5.79 -64.65 -2.69
CA ARG A 86 -6.43 -64.95 -1.40
C ARG A 86 -7.93 -64.68 -1.47
N SER A 87 -8.66 -65.69 -1.02
CA SER A 87 -10.09 -65.94 -1.14
C SER A 87 -11.00 -64.85 -0.56
N ARG A 88 -12.16 -64.68 -1.22
CA ARG A 88 -13.38 -64.07 -0.67
C ARG A 88 -13.71 -64.66 0.71
N GLY A 89 -13.90 -63.78 1.69
CA GLY A 89 -14.60 -64.05 2.95
C GLY A 89 -15.65 -62.96 3.16
N SER A 90 -16.90 -63.39 3.28
CA SER A 90 -18.07 -62.58 3.68
C SER A 90 -18.18 -62.56 5.21
N ILE A 91 -18.45 -61.39 5.81
CA ILE A 91 -19.09 -61.13 7.12
C ILE A 91 -19.42 -59.62 7.11
N SER A 92 -20.69 -59.23 7.04
CA SER A 92 -21.63 -58.88 8.14
C SER A 92 -21.49 -57.43 8.62
N GLY A 93 -22.64 -56.80 8.86
CA GLY A 93 -22.80 -55.37 9.05
C GLY A 93 -22.31 -54.81 10.39
N ASP A 94 -22.58 -53.51 10.51
CA ASP A 94 -22.35 -52.60 11.63
C ASP A 94 -20.94 -52.02 11.75
N ASP A 95 -20.70 -50.97 10.95
CA ASP A 95 -19.98 -49.75 11.39
C ASP A 95 -20.11 -48.66 10.31
N GLN A 96 -21.20 -47.88 10.37
CA GLN A 96 -21.32 -46.62 9.62
C GLN A 96 -20.51 -45.53 10.32
N GLN A 97 -19.20 -45.50 10.11
CA GLN A 97 -18.42 -44.29 10.28
C GLN A 97 -18.30 -43.57 8.93
N SER A 98 -19.11 -42.52 8.76
CA SER A 98 -19.10 -41.69 7.55
C SER A 98 -17.76 -40.95 7.41
N VAL A 99 -16.85 -41.50 6.61
CA VAL A 99 -15.68 -40.75 6.12
C VAL A 99 -16.18 -39.66 5.18
N LYS A 100 -16.27 -38.43 5.69
CA LYS A 100 -16.71 -37.25 4.95
C LYS A 100 -15.57 -36.80 4.01
N CYS A 101 -15.48 -37.44 2.85
CA CYS A 101 -14.61 -36.98 1.76
C CYS A 101 -15.10 -35.60 1.29
N ARG A 102 -14.40 -34.53 1.69
CA ARG A 102 -14.60 -33.19 1.17
C ARG A 102 -14.08 -33.16 -0.27
N ALA A 103 -14.99 -33.29 -1.23
CA ALA A 103 -14.73 -32.96 -2.61
C ALA A 103 -14.48 -31.46 -2.73
N ALA A 104 -13.34 -31.07 -3.29
CA ALA A 104 -13.01 -29.67 -3.58
C ALA A 104 -13.83 -29.19 -4.78
N THR A 105 -15.02 -28.66 -4.52
CA THR A 105 -15.76 -27.80 -5.45
C THR A 105 -15.24 -26.37 -5.32
N ALA A 106 -14.11 -26.09 -5.96
CA ALA A 106 -13.67 -24.73 -6.21
C ALA A 106 -14.62 -24.10 -7.25
N GLY A 107 -15.56 -23.27 -6.80
CA GLY A 107 -16.40 -22.49 -7.71
C GLY A 107 -17.79 -22.08 -7.19
N ALA A 108 -18.32 -22.74 -6.16
CA ALA A 108 -19.66 -22.43 -5.64
C ALA A 108 -19.67 -21.85 -4.21
N ASP A 109 -18.55 -21.91 -3.49
CA ASP A 109 -18.43 -21.40 -2.11
C ASP A 109 -17.89 -19.95 -2.04
N ALA A 110 -17.80 -19.24 -3.18
CA ALA A 110 -17.40 -17.83 -3.24
C ALA A 110 -18.50 -16.86 -2.75
N PHE A 111 -19.65 -17.38 -2.33
CA PHE A 111 -20.68 -16.69 -1.57
C PHE A 111 -20.73 -17.25 -0.14
N GLY A 112 -19.56 -17.33 0.50
CA GLY A 112 -19.41 -17.80 1.88
C GLY A 112 -20.04 -16.83 2.86
N SER A 113 -21.15 -17.27 3.46
CA SER A 113 -21.70 -16.83 4.75
C SER A 113 -21.74 -15.32 4.96
N PHE A 114 -22.88 -14.70 4.62
CA PHE A 114 -23.30 -13.50 5.35
C PHE A 114 -23.22 -13.83 6.84
N GLY A 115 -22.32 -13.17 7.56
CA GLY A 115 -22.22 -13.30 9.00
C GLY A 115 -23.62 -13.09 9.57
N GLN A 116 -24.05 -14.04 10.40
CA GLN A 116 -25.24 -13.83 11.22
C GLN A 116 -25.11 -12.47 11.92
N PRO A 117 -26.14 -11.61 11.91
CA PRO A 117 -26.15 -10.46 12.79
C PRO A 117 -26.10 -11.00 14.21
N GLY A 118 -24.98 -10.77 14.89
CA GLY A 118 -24.89 -11.05 16.32
C GLY A 118 -25.89 -10.15 17.03
N ASP A 119 -26.94 -10.78 17.56
CA ASP A 119 -27.93 -10.20 18.45
C ASP A 119 -27.26 -9.46 19.62
N GLY A 120 -27.83 -8.31 19.97
CA GLY A 120 -27.46 -7.51 21.12
C GLY A 120 -27.39 -6.05 20.72
N ALA A 121 -28.33 -5.24 21.22
CA ALA A 121 -28.38 -3.80 21.03
C ALA A 121 -26.98 -3.16 21.21
N GLN A 122 -26.34 -2.79 20.09
CA GLN A 122 -24.96 -2.32 20.12
C GLN A 122 -24.95 -0.86 20.55
N GLY A 123 -24.52 -0.62 21.79
CA GLY A 123 -24.30 0.73 22.29
C GLY A 123 -23.23 1.48 21.50
N PHE A 124 -23.28 2.81 21.54
CA PHE A 124 -22.24 3.68 21.00
C PHE A 124 -20.86 3.25 21.55
N GLY A 125 -19.94 2.87 20.67
CA GLY A 125 -18.59 2.44 21.06
C GLY A 125 -18.38 0.94 21.29
N ALA A 126 -19.42 0.10 21.13
CA ALA A 126 -19.30 -1.36 21.26
C ALA A 126 -18.25 -1.96 20.31
N GLY A 127 -18.11 -1.43 19.09
CA GLY A 127 -17.13 -1.90 18.12
C GLY A 127 -15.68 -1.63 18.51
N ILE A 128 -15.41 -0.50 19.17
CA ILE A 128 -14.07 -0.18 19.67
C ILE A 128 -13.73 -1.10 20.86
N ALA A 129 -14.70 -1.34 21.76
CA ALA A 129 -14.52 -2.24 22.89
C ALA A 129 -14.19 -3.68 22.44
N LYS A 130 -14.91 -4.20 21.43
CA LYS A 130 -14.63 -5.53 20.85
C LYS A 130 -13.24 -5.64 20.23
N ASP A 131 -12.76 -4.57 19.57
CA ASP A 131 -11.42 -4.53 18.99
C ASP A 131 -10.35 -4.55 20.09
N ILE A 132 -10.57 -3.83 21.20
CA ILE A 132 -9.68 -3.83 22.36
C ILE A 132 -9.64 -5.22 23.02
N GLU A 133 -10.79 -5.82 23.29
CA GLU A 133 -10.89 -7.14 23.94
C GLU A 133 -10.14 -8.23 23.15
N ARG A 134 -10.22 -8.18 21.82
CA ARG A 134 -9.52 -9.12 20.93
C ARG A 134 -7.99 -8.96 20.96
N ARG A 135 -7.49 -7.72 21.08
CA ARG A 135 -6.06 -7.41 20.95
C ARG A 135 -5.31 -7.34 22.28
N LEU A 136 -5.99 -6.99 23.38
CA LEU A 136 -5.39 -6.83 24.69
C LEU A 136 -4.57 -8.05 25.16
N PRO A 137 -5.03 -9.32 24.98
CA PRO A 137 -4.25 -10.50 25.40
C PRO A 137 -2.92 -10.66 24.65
N HIS A 138 -2.84 -10.16 23.42
CA HIS A 138 -1.67 -10.27 22.56
C HIS A 138 -0.69 -9.09 22.74
N TYR A 139 -1.02 -8.10 23.57
CA TYR A 139 -0.22 -6.87 23.68
C TYR A 139 1.21 -7.12 24.14
N PHE A 140 1.39 -7.95 25.17
CA PHE A 140 2.72 -8.27 25.69
C PHE A 140 3.49 -9.23 24.79
N SER A 141 2.80 -10.16 24.12
CA SER A 141 3.46 -11.07 23.17
C SER A 141 3.96 -10.36 21.92
N ASP A 142 3.36 -9.23 21.52
CA ASP A 142 3.83 -8.38 20.43
C ASP A 142 5.24 -7.80 20.67
N PHE A 143 5.68 -7.65 21.94
CA PHE A 143 7.03 -7.19 22.25
C PHE A 143 8.04 -8.34 22.23
N THR A 144 7.66 -9.52 22.73
CA THR A 144 8.54 -10.71 22.71
C THR A 144 8.74 -11.22 21.28
N ASP A 145 7.70 -11.20 20.45
CA ASP A 145 7.77 -11.59 19.03
C ASP A 145 8.59 -10.59 18.18
N GLY A 146 8.83 -9.38 18.69
CA GLY A 146 9.64 -8.35 18.06
C GLY A 146 11.15 -8.58 18.17
N LEU A 147 11.62 -9.41 19.11
CA LEU A 147 13.04 -9.64 19.39
C LEU A 147 13.68 -10.68 18.46
N HIS A 148 13.39 -10.58 17.16
CA HIS A 148 13.95 -11.46 16.13
C HIS A 148 14.98 -10.69 15.29
N PRO A 149 16.13 -11.28 14.88
CA PRO A 149 17.16 -10.58 14.10
C PRO A 149 16.64 -10.01 12.77
N LYS A 150 15.63 -10.65 12.17
CA LYS A 150 14.94 -10.12 10.98
C LYS A 150 14.18 -8.81 11.22
N ALA A 151 13.71 -8.57 12.44
CA ALA A 151 13.06 -7.32 12.80
C ALA A 151 14.03 -6.13 12.68
N LEU A 152 15.30 -6.33 13.01
CA LEU A 152 16.32 -5.28 12.92
C LEU A 152 16.57 -4.83 11.47
N SER A 153 16.72 -5.78 10.53
CA SER A 153 16.92 -5.44 9.10
C SER A 153 15.68 -4.76 8.51
N SER A 154 14.48 -5.23 8.88
CA SER A 154 13.21 -4.62 8.52
C SER A 154 13.11 -3.17 9.02
N VAL A 155 13.48 -2.90 10.28
CA VAL A 155 13.47 -1.55 10.86
C VAL A 155 14.39 -0.60 10.08
N VAL A 156 15.64 -1.00 9.81
CA VAL A 156 16.60 -0.15 9.06
C VAL A 156 16.07 0.16 7.65
N TYR A 157 15.51 -0.84 6.96
CA TYR A 157 14.87 -0.64 5.67
C TYR A 157 13.68 0.32 5.75
N MET A 158 12.80 0.12 6.72
CA MET A 158 11.59 0.92 6.87
C MET A 158 11.83 2.36 7.32
N ILE A 159 12.93 2.65 8.02
CA ILE A 159 13.32 4.03 8.33
C ILE A 159 13.55 4.83 7.05
N PHE A 160 14.38 4.33 6.12
CA PHE A 160 14.63 5.03 4.85
C PHE A 160 13.41 5.04 3.93
N ALA A 161 12.66 3.92 3.89
CA ALA A 161 11.45 3.82 3.11
C ALA A 161 10.34 4.79 3.57
N SER A 162 10.27 5.06 4.88
CA SER A 162 9.29 6.01 5.47
C SER A 162 9.77 7.46 5.41
N LEU A 163 11.08 7.69 5.40
CA LEU A 163 11.66 9.03 5.26
C LEU A 163 11.50 9.61 3.85
N ALA A 164 11.63 8.80 2.80
CA ALA A 164 11.54 9.29 1.42
C ALA A 164 10.20 10.00 1.11
N PRO A 165 9.02 9.45 1.47
CA PRO A 165 7.74 10.16 1.32
C PRO A 165 7.69 11.44 2.16
N CYS A 166 8.27 11.44 3.36
CA CYS A 166 8.35 12.63 4.20
C CYS A 166 9.12 13.77 3.51
N PHE A 167 10.22 13.45 2.83
CA PHE A 167 10.97 14.44 2.05
C PHE A 167 10.19 14.98 0.85
N ALA A 168 9.60 14.09 0.06
CA ALA A 168 8.83 14.49 -1.12
C ALA A 168 7.60 15.32 -0.75
N PHE A 169 6.75 14.80 0.15
CA PHE A 169 5.52 15.46 0.55
C PHE A 169 5.77 16.67 1.46
N GLY A 170 6.75 16.63 2.36
CA GLY A 170 7.12 17.78 3.20
C GLY A 170 7.71 18.93 2.39
N GLY A 171 8.50 18.63 1.36
CA GLY A 171 9.00 19.64 0.41
C GLY A 171 7.87 20.28 -0.41
N MET A 172 6.92 19.47 -0.88
CA MET A 172 5.72 19.98 -1.56
C MET A 172 4.85 20.84 -0.63
N LEU A 173 4.66 20.39 0.61
CA LEU A 173 3.88 21.10 1.62
C LEU A 173 4.47 22.48 1.94
N SER A 174 5.80 22.58 2.02
CA SER A 174 6.49 23.87 2.19
C SER A 174 6.23 24.83 1.03
N ARG A 175 6.15 24.34 -0.20
CA ARG A 175 5.86 25.19 -1.37
C ARG A 175 4.40 25.64 -1.40
N VAL A 176 3.50 24.72 -1.06
CA VAL A 176 2.06 24.94 -1.12
C VAL A 176 1.56 25.85 0.02
N THR A 177 2.21 25.80 1.18
CA THR A 177 1.86 26.61 2.36
C THR A 177 2.74 27.85 2.55
N ALA A 178 3.48 28.27 1.51
CA ALA A 178 4.42 29.39 1.56
C ALA A 178 5.35 29.35 2.80
N SER A 179 5.95 28.18 3.06
CA SER A 179 6.86 27.88 4.18
C SER A 179 6.27 27.99 5.59
N GLN A 180 4.94 28.03 5.74
CA GLN A 180 4.29 27.96 7.05
C GLN A 180 4.42 26.56 7.68
N MET A 181 4.35 25.51 6.85
CA MET A 181 4.49 24.11 7.27
C MET A 181 5.51 23.43 6.36
N GLY A 182 6.62 22.96 6.94
CA GLY A 182 7.76 22.47 6.19
C GLY A 182 8.04 20.98 6.36
N LEU A 183 9.23 20.60 5.92
CA LEU A 183 9.74 19.23 6.05
C LEU A 183 9.93 18.83 7.52
N LEU A 184 10.44 19.73 8.36
CA LEU A 184 10.74 19.43 9.76
C LEU A 184 9.46 19.01 10.49
N GLU A 185 8.39 19.79 10.33
CA GLU A 185 7.08 19.51 10.90
C GLU A 185 6.52 18.18 10.36
N THR A 186 6.79 17.86 9.09
CA THR A 186 6.40 16.58 8.48
C THR A 186 7.09 15.39 9.13
N ILE A 187 8.41 15.46 9.36
CA ILE A 187 9.16 14.37 9.99
C ILE A 187 8.75 14.20 11.47
N ILE A 188 8.62 15.31 12.21
CA ILE A 188 8.18 15.29 13.61
C ILE A 188 6.77 14.69 13.72
N SER A 189 5.86 15.12 12.84
CA SER A 189 4.49 14.60 12.85
C SER A 189 4.44 13.11 12.51
N CYS A 190 5.22 12.66 11.51
CA CYS A 190 5.33 11.25 11.16
C CYS A 190 5.84 10.42 12.34
N ALA A 191 6.87 10.90 13.05
CA ALA A 191 7.45 10.19 14.19
C ALA A 191 6.49 10.12 15.39
N VAL A 192 5.90 11.24 15.79
CA VAL A 192 5.00 11.31 16.96
C VAL A 192 3.69 10.56 16.69
N SER A 193 3.05 10.81 15.54
CA SER A 193 1.80 10.13 15.17
C SER A 193 2.03 8.62 14.98
N GLY A 194 3.15 8.23 14.38
CA GLY A 194 3.53 6.82 14.23
C GLY A 194 3.78 6.12 15.57
N LEU A 195 4.43 6.78 16.53
CA LEU A 195 4.69 6.22 17.86
C LEU A 195 3.40 6.03 18.67
N ILE A 196 2.51 7.03 18.65
CA ILE A 196 1.19 6.95 19.32
C ILE A 196 0.34 5.87 18.66
N TYR A 197 0.30 5.83 17.33
CA TYR A 197 -0.49 4.84 16.60
C TYR A 197 0.04 3.42 16.83
N THR A 198 1.32 3.14 16.59
CA THR A 198 1.86 1.78 16.70
C THR A 198 1.80 1.21 18.14
N SER A 199 1.82 2.08 19.15
CA SER A 199 1.67 1.68 20.55
C SER A 199 0.23 1.35 20.96
N LEU A 200 -0.79 1.99 20.39
CA LEU A 200 -2.19 1.89 20.83
C LEU A 200 -3.16 1.29 19.80
N ALA A 201 -2.79 1.25 18.53
CA ALA A 201 -3.63 0.73 17.44
C ALA A 201 -3.88 -0.79 17.57
N ALA A 202 -4.97 -1.26 16.97
CA ALA A 202 -5.26 -2.68 16.83
C ALA A 202 -4.29 -3.34 15.83
N GLN A 203 -3.96 -2.67 14.73
CA GLN A 203 -3.01 -3.17 13.74
C GLN A 203 -1.68 -2.37 13.72
N PRO A 204 -0.65 -2.81 14.48
CA PRO A 204 0.60 -2.09 14.63
C PRO A 204 1.56 -2.22 13.44
N LEU A 205 1.28 -3.13 12.49
CA LEU A 205 2.07 -3.28 11.26
C LEU A 205 1.85 -2.14 10.26
N THR A 206 0.76 -1.39 10.41
CA THR A 206 0.44 -0.22 9.60
C THR A 206 1.29 0.97 10.04
N LEU A 207 1.98 1.60 9.08
CA LEU A 207 2.83 2.77 9.32
C LEU A 207 2.12 4.04 8.86
N LEU A 208 2.09 5.05 9.72
CA LEU A 208 1.56 6.38 9.40
C LEU A 208 2.61 7.19 8.65
N GLY A 209 2.16 7.95 7.66
CA GLY A 209 3.02 8.86 6.92
C GLY A 209 2.23 9.89 6.12
N PRO A 210 2.92 10.83 5.46
CA PRO A 210 2.27 11.83 4.64
C PRO A 210 1.79 11.23 3.32
N THR A 211 0.63 11.67 2.87
CA THR A 211 0.05 11.28 1.57
C THR A 211 -0.20 12.51 0.70
N GLY A 212 -0.14 12.32 -0.63
CA GLY A 212 -0.34 13.42 -1.58
C GLY A 212 -1.71 14.09 -1.43
N PHE A 213 -2.76 13.31 -1.13
CA PHE A 213 -4.11 13.84 -0.91
C PHE A 213 -4.17 14.81 0.28
N MET A 214 -3.50 14.48 1.38
CA MET A 214 -3.45 15.35 2.56
C MET A 214 -2.69 16.65 2.29
N VAL A 215 -1.61 16.60 1.49
CA VAL A 215 -0.88 17.81 1.05
C VAL A 215 -1.76 18.71 0.20
N VAL A 216 -2.52 18.13 -0.74
CA VAL A 216 -3.42 18.89 -1.62
C VAL A 216 -4.53 19.57 -0.82
N ILE A 217 -5.19 18.86 0.10
CA ILE A 217 -6.24 19.44 0.95
C ILE A 217 -5.68 20.53 1.86
N THR A 218 -4.51 20.29 2.47
CA THR A 218 -3.85 21.31 3.31
C THR A 218 -3.54 22.57 2.50
N GLY A 219 -3.13 22.41 1.23
CA GLY A 219 -2.94 23.52 0.31
C GLY A 219 -4.20 24.27 -0.08
N ALA A 220 -5.28 23.54 -0.33
CA ALA A 220 -6.59 24.13 -0.59
C ALA A 220 -7.07 24.93 0.63
N LEU A 221 -6.91 24.38 1.84
CA LEU A 221 -7.24 25.05 3.09
C LEU A 221 -6.39 26.32 3.29
N TYR A 222 -5.09 26.26 2.99
CA TYR A 222 -4.22 27.44 3.04
C TYR A 222 -4.71 28.55 2.09
N ARG A 223 -5.06 28.22 0.85
CA ARG A 223 -5.62 29.19 -0.11
C ARG A 223 -6.95 29.77 0.36
N LEU A 224 -7.83 28.93 0.92
CA LEU A 224 -9.12 29.36 1.45
C LEU A 224 -8.94 30.34 2.63
N THR A 225 -8.03 30.03 3.57
CA THR A 225 -7.76 30.93 4.70
C THR A 225 -7.18 32.27 4.26
N LYS A 226 -6.36 32.30 3.20
CA LYS A 226 -5.85 33.53 2.60
C LYS A 226 -6.94 34.35 1.94
N GLN A 227 -7.87 33.73 1.22
CA GLN A 227 -9.02 34.42 0.62
C GLN A 227 -9.99 34.97 1.68
N ALA A 228 -10.21 34.21 2.77
CA ALA A 228 -11.06 34.61 3.88
C ALA A 228 -10.39 35.63 4.84
N MET A 229 -9.10 35.97 4.65
CA MET A 229 -8.31 36.82 5.55
C MET A 229 -8.27 36.32 7.01
N VAL A 230 -8.29 35.00 7.21
CA VAL A 230 -8.24 34.35 8.54
C VAL A 230 -6.86 33.71 8.76
N PRO A 231 -6.31 33.69 9.99
CA PRO A 231 -5.06 32.98 10.27
C PRO A 231 -5.20 31.48 9.97
N PHE A 232 -4.21 30.92 9.26
CA PHE A 232 -4.22 29.53 8.80
C PHE A 232 -4.21 28.51 9.94
N PHE A 233 -3.32 28.66 10.93
CA PHE A 233 -3.12 27.64 11.96
C PHE A 233 -4.32 27.41 12.88
N PRO A 234 -5.04 28.43 13.39
CA PRO A 234 -6.24 28.20 14.19
C PRO A 234 -7.33 27.47 13.40
N VAL A 235 -7.53 27.83 12.12
CA VAL A 235 -8.47 27.12 11.24
C VAL A 235 -8.03 25.68 11.05
N TYR A 236 -6.76 25.45 10.74
CA TYR A 236 -6.18 24.10 10.63
C TYR A 236 -6.38 23.29 11.92
N GLY A 237 -6.15 23.91 13.08
CA GLY A 237 -6.38 23.37 14.42
C GLY A 237 -7.82 22.85 14.60
N TRP A 238 -8.81 23.72 14.36
CA TRP A 238 -10.22 23.38 14.48
C TRP A 238 -10.67 22.33 13.47
N VAL A 239 -10.19 22.38 12.23
CA VAL A 239 -10.48 21.35 11.22
C VAL A 239 -10.05 19.97 11.72
N GLY A 240 -8.89 19.85 12.34
CA GLY A 240 -8.43 18.59 12.90
C GLY A 240 -9.17 18.13 14.15
N ILE A 241 -9.58 19.07 15.02
CA ILE A 241 -10.41 18.75 16.20
C ILE A 241 -11.79 18.23 15.77
N TRP A 242 -12.45 18.91 14.84
CA TRP A 242 -13.70 18.41 14.24
C TRP A 242 -13.49 17.06 13.54
N SER A 243 -12.35 16.89 12.87
CA SER A 243 -12.04 15.62 12.20
C SER A 243 -11.87 14.48 13.21
N CYS A 244 -11.25 14.72 14.36
CA CYS A 244 -11.20 13.74 15.45
C CYS A 244 -12.59 13.36 15.94
N LEU A 245 -13.48 14.35 16.15
CA LEU A 245 -14.86 14.08 16.56
C LEU A 245 -15.58 13.19 15.55
N PHE A 246 -15.47 13.50 14.26
CA PHE A 246 -16.10 12.72 13.20
C PHE A 246 -15.49 11.31 13.07
N LEU A 247 -14.16 11.17 13.14
CA LEU A 247 -13.48 9.87 13.02
C LEU A 247 -13.77 8.95 14.22
N VAL A 248 -13.75 9.49 15.44
CA VAL A 248 -14.13 8.73 16.65
C VAL A 248 -15.62 8.38 16.59
N GLY A 249 -16.48 9.30 16.15
CA GLY A 249 -17.90 9.03 15.91
C GLY A 249 -18.12 7.90 14.90
N LEU A 250 -17.44 7.92 13.76
CA LEU A 250 -17.50 6.86 12.75
C LEU A 250 -16.98 5.51 13.30
N GLY A 251 -15.92 5.52 14.09
CA GLY A 251 -15.41 4.32 14.77
C GLY A 251 -16.39 3.76 15.79
N ALA A 252 -17.06 4.64 16.55
CA ALA A 252 -18.06 4.26 17.55
C ALA A 252 -19.35 3.71 16.92
N LEU A 253 -19.69 4.13 15.70
CA LEU A 253 -20.82 3.64 14.91
C LEU A 253 -20.50 2.38 14.08
N GLU A 254 -19.35 1.73 14.31
CA GLU A 254 -18.87 0.53 13.58
C GLU A 254 -18.75 0.72 12.05
N ALA A 255 -18.76 1.96 11.54
CA ALA A 255 -18.81 2.26 10.09
C ALA A 255 -17.62 1.66 9.32
N SER A 256 -16.42 1.65 9.91
CA SER A 256 -15.24 1.01 9.32
C SER A 256 -15.39 -0.51 9.21
N SER A 257 -15.93 -1.17 10.24
CA SER A 257 -16.12 -2.62 10.24
C SER A 257 -17.21 -3.07 9.28
N GLU A 258 -18.22 -2.24 9.05
CA GLU A 258 -19.24 -2.50 8.03
C GLU A 258 -18.71 -2.29 6.61
N LEU A 259 -18.01 -1.18 6.35
CA LEU A 259 -17.43 -0.89 5.03
C LEU A 259 -16.47 -1.99 4.57
N VAL A 260 -15.64 -2.50 5.48
CA VAL A 260 -14.69 -3.58 5.18
C VAL A 260 -15.40 -4.84 4.67
N LYS A 261 -16.68 -5.10 5.01
CA LYS A 261 -17.42 -6.26 4.47
C LYS A 261 -17.71 -6.14 2.97
N TYR A 262 -17.91 -4.91 2.48
CA TYR A 262 -18.24 -4.65 1.06
C TYR A 262 -17.03 -4.55 0.16
N LEU A 263 -15.86 -4.26 0.72
CA LEU A 263 -14.63 -4.24 -0.06
C LEU A 263 -14.33 -5.67 -0.56
N THR A 264 -14.08 -5.82 -1.85
CA THR A 264 -13.73 -7.10 -2.47
C THR A 264 -12.25 -7.14 -2.80
N ARG A 265 -11.71 -8.33 -3.09
CA ARG A 265 -10.32 -8.51 -3.55
C ARG A 265 -9.99 -7.63 -4.77
N PHE A 266 -10.97 -7.41 -5.65
CA PHE A 266 -10.80 -6.56 -6.81
C PHE A 266 -10.46 -5.10 -6.43
N VAL A 267 -11.15 -4.57 -5.42
CA VAL A 267 -10.90 -3.22 -4.89
C VAL A 267 -9.49 -3.14 -4.27
N ASP A 268 -9.11 -4.15 -3.49
CA ASP A 268 -7.80 -4.23 -2.85
C ASP A 268 -6.66 -4.19 -3.90
N GLU A 269 -6.78 -4.98 -4.97
CA GLU A 269 -5.77 -5.06 -6.03
C GLU A 269 -5.75 -3.80 -6.92
N THR A 270 -6.91 -3.18 -7.17
CA THR A 270 -6.99 -1.91 -7.91
C THR A 270 -6.39 -0.76 -7.11
N PHE A 271 -6.69 -0.67 -5.80
CA PHE A 271 -6.13 0.35 -4.91
C PHE A 271 -4.60 0.21 -4.81
N THR A 272 -4.11 -1.02 -4.63
CA THR A 272 -2.67 -1.32 -4.62
C THR A 272 -1.97 -0.89 -5.90
N THR A 273 -2.60 -1.14 -7.05
CA THR A 273 -2.10 -0.75 -8.37
C THR A 273 -2.11 0.77 -8.54
N PHE A 274 -3.19 1.45 -8.13
CA PHE A 274 -3.32 2.90 -8.18
C PHE A 274 -2.23 3.62 -7.38
N ILE A 275 -2.01 3.22 -6.12
CA ILE A 275 -0.98 3.83 -5.27
C ILE A 275 0.42 3.55 -5.85
N SER A 276 0.68 2.34 -6.37
CA SER A 276 1.98 1.99 -6.96
C SER A 276 2.30 2.84 -8.20
N ILE A 277 1.30 3.08 -9.06
CA ILE A 277 1.43 4.00 -10.20
C ILE A 277 1.69 5.42 -9.71
N GLY A 278 0.97 5.89 -8.68
CA GLY A 278 1.17 7.22 -8.10
C GLY A 278 2.61 7.44 -7.62
N PHE A 279 3.17 6.49 -6.86
CA PHE A 279 4.57 6.55 -6.41
C PHE A 279 5.57 6.50 -7.58
N MET A 280 5.28 5.71 -8.61
CA MET A 280 6.13 5.66 -9.81
C MET A 280 6.11 6.98 -10.59
N CYS A 281 4.94 7.62 -10.70
CA CYS A 281 4.81 8.96 -11.28
C CYS A 281 5.57 10.01 -10.47
N GLU A 282 5.56 9.96 -9.14
CA GLU A 282 6.35 10.86 -8.30
C GLU A 282 7.86 10.66 -8.48
N ALA A 283 8.32 9.40 -8.55
CA ALA A 283 9.71 9.09 -8.84
C ALA A 283 10.15 9.66 -10.21
N TYR A 284 9.31 9.51 -11.24
CA TYR A 284 9.53 10.07 -12.57
C TYR A 284 9.55 11.60 -12.55
N LYS A 285 8.57 12.26 -11.93
CA LYS A 285 8.52 13.73 -11.81
C LYS A 285 9.75 14.27 -11.11
N GLY A 286 10.24 13.58 -10.08
CA GLY A 286 11.47 13.94 -9.37
C GLY A 286 12.67 14.06 -10.31
N ILE A 287 12.83 13.12 -11.25
CA ILE A 287 13.92 13.12 -12.23
C ILE A 287 13.61 14.08 -13.39
N ALA A 288 12.40 14.03 -13.95
CA ALA A 288 11.99 14.85 -15.09
C ALA A 288 12.04 16.36 -14.79
N SER A 289 11.80 16.77 -13.53
CA SER A 289 11.91 18.17 -13.11
C SER A 289 13.32 18.75 -13.28
N LEU A 290 14.36 17.92 -13.30
CA LEU A 290 15.75 18.32 -13.51
C LEU A 290 16.11 18.51 -14.99
N TYR A 291 15.32 17.93 -15.91
CA TYR A 291 15.48 18.10 -17.35
C TYR A 291 14.73 19.32 -17.89
N SER A 292 13.86 19.93 -17.07
CA SER A 292 13.09 21.11 -17.49
C SER A 292 14.02 22.31 -17.69
N PRO A 293 13.81 23.14 -18.74
CA PRO A 293 14.57 24.36 -18.96
C PRO A 293 14.39 25.40 -17.85
N ALA A 294 13.37 25.25 -16.99
CA ALA A 294 13.14 26.07 -15.83
C ALA A 294 13.97 25.65 -14.59
N SER A 295 14.76 24.57 -14.68
CA SER A 295 15.56 24.10 -13.55
C SER A 295 16.86 24.90 -13.41
N PRO A 296 17.29 25.24 -12.18
CA PRO A 296 18.54 25.97 -11.94
C PRO A 296 19.79 25.10 -12.04
N TYR A 297 19.67 23.84 -12.46
CA TYR A 297 20.76 22.86 -12.47
C TYR A 297 21.27 22.60 -13.89
N PRO A 298 22.58 22.35 -14.07
CA PRO A 298 23.13 21.99 -15.38
C PRO A 298 22.64 20.61 -15.82
N ILE A 299 22.61 20.37 -17.13
CA ILE A 299 22.11 19.11 -17.71
C ILE A 299 22.88 17.87 -17.23
N GLU A 300 24.16 18.03 -16.88
CA GLU A 300 25.01 17.00 -16.27
C GLU A 300 24.41 16.47 -14.95
N THR A 301 23.77 17.36 -14.18
CA THR A 301 23.07 16.99 -12.93
C THR A 301 21.88 16.10 -13.24
N ALA A 302 21.14 16.37 -14.32
CA ALA A 302 20.00 15.58 -14.73
C ALA A 302 20.42 14.17 -15.18
N LEU A 303 21.49 14.07 -15.98
CA LEU A 303 22.07 12.79 -16.40
C LEU A 303 22.58 11.97 -15.23
N LEU A 304 23.34 12.58 -14.31
CA LEU A 304 23.82 11.91 -13.10
C LEU A 304 22.66 11.46 -12.21
N SER A 305 21.60 12.27 -12.10
CA SER A 305 20.40 11.92 -11.33
C SER A 305 19.67 10.71 -11.91
N PHE A 306 19.56 10.61 -13.23
CA PHE A 306 19.01 9.42 -13.89
C PHE A 306 19.87 8.18 -13.63
N VAL A 307 21.19 8.29 -13.76
CA VAL A 307 22.13 7.18 -13.48
C VAL A 307 22.04 6.73 -12.03
N LEU A 308 21.97 7.66 -11.07
CA LEU A 308 21.84 7.32 -9.65
C LEU A 308 20.51 6.65 -9.33
N ALA A 309 19.40 7.10 -9.92
CA ALA A 309 18.09 6.49 -9.72
C ALA A 309 18.04 5.07 -10.31
N ALA A 310 18.48 4.89 -11.56
CA ALA A 310 18.55 3.59 -12.23
C ALA A 310 19.52 2.64 -11.52
N GLY A 311 20.69 3.15 -11.10
CA GLY A 311 21.68 2.43 -10.31
C GLY A 311 21.10 1.95 -8.98
N THR A 312 20.40 2.82 -8.23
CA THR A 312 19.78 2.45 -6.95
C THR A 312 18.76 1.34 -7.12
N TYR A 313 17.90 1.41 -8.14
CA TYR A 313 16.96 0.35 -8.47
C TYR A 313 17.68 -0.97 -8.82
N ALA A 314 18.70 -0.91 -9.70
CA ALA A 314 19.44 -2.08 -10.12
C ALA A 314 20.18 -2.76 -8.96
N THR A 315 20.86 -1.98 -8.11
CA THR A 315 21.56 -2.48 -6.93
C THR A 315 20.60 -3.05 -5.90
N ALA A 316 19.47 -2.38 -5.61
CA ALA A 316 18.46 -2.90 -4.69
C ALA A 316 17.86 -4.22 -5.19
N LYS A 317 17.55 -4.30 -6.50
CA LYS A 317 17.05 -5.52 -7.14
C LYS A 317 18.08 -6.64 -7.08
N PHE A 318 19.33 -6.36 -7.44
CA PHE A 318 20.41 -7.34 -7.39
C PHE A 318 20.61 -7.90 -5.97
N LEU A 319 20.76 -7.02 -4.97
CA LEU A 319 20.94 -7.43 -3.58
C LEU A 319 19.76 -8.25 -3.06
N THR A 320 18.53 -7.89 -3.41
CA THR A 320 17.33 -8.65 -3.02
C THR A 320 17.26 -10.02 -3.71
N GLN A 321 17.68 -10.11 -4.98
CA GLN A 321 17.74 -11.36 -5.74
C GLN A 321 18.81 -12.34 -5.24
N LEU A 322 19.82 -11.85 -4.51
CA LEU A 322 20.82 -12.73 -3.87
C LEU A 322 20.17 -13.71 -2.90
N ARG A 323 18.96 -13.44 -2.38
CA ARG A 323 18.20 -14.37 -1.54
C ARG A 323 17.99 -15.74 -2.18
N SER A 324 17.73 -15.77 -3.50
CA SER A 324 17.51 -17.00 -4.27
C SER A 324 18.77 -17.55 -4.92
N SER A 325 19.90 -16.85 -4.80
CA SER A 325 21.15 -17.27 -5.41
C SER A 325 21.69 -18.52 -4.72
N ARG A 326 22.19 -19.46 -5.53
CA ARG A 326 22.86 -20.68 -5.04
C ARG A 326 24.35 -20.43 -4.70
N LEU A 327 24.88 -19.25 -5.04
CA LEU A 327 26.30 -18.92 -4.91
C LEU A 327 26.70 -18.52 -3.48
N LEU A 328 25.75 -18.08 -2.65
CA LEU A 328 26.02 -17.65 -1.27
C LEU A 328 25.45 -18.64 -0.27
N LEU A 329 26.11 -18.75 0.90
CA LEU A 329 25.58 -19.50 2.04
C LEU A 329 24.19 -18.97 2.39
N ARG A 330 23.20 -19.86 2.51
CA ARG A 330 21.79 -19.52 2.79
C ARG A 330 21.59 -18.47 3.91
N PRO A 331 22.26 -18.54 5.08
CA PRO A 331 22.08 -17.52 6.11
C PRO A 331 22.64 -16.14 5.71
N VAL A 332 23.81 -16.11 5.06
CA VAL A 332 24.46 -14.88 4.60
C VAL A 332 23.66 -14.22 3.48
N ALA A 333 23.17 -15.01 2.52
CA ALA A 333 22.31 -14.55 1.43
C ALA A 333 21.01 -13.93 1.96
N GLY A 334 20.42 -14.51 3.02
CA GLY A 334 19.23 -13.97 3.68
C GLY A 334 19.49 -12.60 4.30
N VAL A 335 20.58 -12.45 5.07
CA VAL A 335 20.96 -11.18 5.70
C VAL A 335 21.24 -10.09 4.65
N ILE A 336 22.05 -10.39 3.63
CA ILE A 336 22.38 -9.42 2.58
C ILE A 336 21.13 -8.99 1.81
N ALA A 337 20.23 -9.91 1.50
CA ALA A 337 19.00 -9.58 0.80
C ALA A 337 18.03 -8.75 1.67
N ASP A 338 17.98 -9.00 2.98
CA ASP A 338 17.17 -8.22 3.90
C ASP A 338 17.73 -6.78 4.08
N PHE A 339 19.06 -6.60 4.04
CA PHE A 339 19.72 -5.28 4.02
C PHE A 339 19.85 -4.65 2.63
N GLY A 340 19.32 -5.31 1.59
CA GLY A 340 19.52 -4.92 0.19
C GLY A 340 19.13 -3.46 -0.10
N PRO A 341 17.89 -3.03 0.19
CA PRO A 341 17.47 -1.65 -0.11
C PRO A 341 18.24 -0.57 0.69
N PRO A 342 18.47 -0.69 2.02
CA PRO A 342 19.36 0.23 2.75
C PRO A 342 20.77 0.31 2.18
N LEU A 343 21.36 -0.83 1.86
CA LEU A 343 22.72 -0.91 1.33
C LEU A 343 22.80 -0.27 -0.06
N ALA A 344 21.78 -0.45 -0.90
CA ALA A 344 21.70 0.22 -2.21
C ALA A 344 21.69 1.75 -2.09
N ILE A 345 20.91 2.30 -1.14
CA ILE A 345 20.89 3.74 -0.87
C ILE A 345 22.26 4.22 -0.41
N PHE A 346 22.90 3.50 0.53
CA PHE A 346 24.21 3.86 1.04
C PHE A 346 25.27 3.86 -0.07
N LEU A 347 25.35 2.79 -0.87
CA LEU A 347 26.31 2.65 -1.96
C LEU A 347 26.11 3.75 -3.01
N MET A 348 24.88 3.95 -3.49
CA MET A 348 24.60 4.95 -4.53
C MET A 348 24.72 6.39 -4.02
N SER A 349 24.50 6.65 -2.74
CA SER A 349 24.74 7.98 -2.15
C SER A 349 26.24 8.32 -2.04
N MET A 350 27.12 7.31 -1.96
CA MET A 350 28.58 7.52 -1.92
C MET A 350 29.18 7.81 -3.30
N VAL A 351 28.58 7.32 -4.38
CA VAL A 351 29.07 7.52 -5.76
C VAL A 351 29.32 8.99 -6.11
N PRO A 352 28.35 9.92 -5.96
CA PRO A 352 28.58 11.31 -6.34
C PRO A 352 29.61 12.00 -5.45
N VAL A 353 29.67 11.65 -4.17
CA VAL A 353 30.65 12.21 -3.23
C VAL A 353 32.09 11.81 -3.60
N ARG A 354 32.29 10.62 -4.20
CA ARG A 354 33.63 10.11 -4.52
C ARG A 354 34.06 10.32 -5.97
N PHE A 355 33.15 10.19 -6.92
CA PHE A 355 33.49 10.23 -8.35
C PHE A 355 33.09 11.55 -9.03
N PHE A 356 32.07 12.25 -8.52
CA PHE A 356 31.54 13.46 -9.15
C PHE A 356 31.35 14.62 -8.15
N PRO A 357 32.40 15.03 -7.42
CA PRO A 357 32.27 16.06 -6.38
C PRO A 357 31.93 17.46 -6.93
N THR A 358 32.11 17.67 -8.24
CA THR A 358 31.88 18.95 -8.92
C THR A 358 30.44 19.17 -9.40
N VAL A 359 29.61 18.11 -9.46
CA VAL A 359 28.24 18.18 -9.99
C VAL A 359 27.24 18.45 -8.86
N PRO A 360 26.52 19.60 -8.86
CA PRO A 360 25.61 19.95 -7.78
C PRO A 360 24.32 19.14 -7.86
N LEU A 361 24.21 18.07 -7.07
CA LEU A 361 22.97 17.31 -6.95
C LEU A 361 21.96 18.04 -6.06
N PRO A 362 20.65 17.98 -6.37
CA PRO A 362 19.62 18.55 -5.52
C PRO A 362 19.62 17.80 -4.18
N PRO A 363 20.03 18.44 -3.07
CA PRO A 363 19.97 17.82 -1.76
C PRO A 363 18.51 17.70 -1.33
N MET A 364 18.23 16.80 -0.38
CA MET A 364 16.92 16.79 0.26
C MET A 364 16.61 18.19 0.83
N PRO A 365 15.40 18.74 0.62
CA PRO A 365 15.03 20.10 1.03
C PRO A 365 14.97 20.18 2.55
N ALA A 366 16.10 20.44 3.19
CA ALA A 366 16.28 20.36 4.63
C ALA A 366 16.37 21.76 5.26
N ALA A 367 15.40 22.11 6.11
CA ALA A 367 15.45 23.27 7.01
C ALA A 367 16.84 23.45 7.68
N SER A 368 17.34 24.69 7.78
CA SER A 368 18.69 24.95 8.28
C SER A 368 18.85 24.78 9.80
N LYS A 369 17.75 24.82 10.56
CA LYS A 369 17.70 24.72 12.03
C LYS A 369 16.50 23.87 12.46
N ILE A 370 16.61 23.16 13.58
CA ILE A 370 15.49 22.52 14.29
C ILE A 370 14.71 23.63 15.01
N ALA A 371 14.05 24.47 14.24
CA ALA A 371 13.17 25.53 14.72
C ALA A 371 11.94 25.52 13.83
N ALA A 372 10.77 25.83 14.40
CA ALA A 372 9.54 25.98 13.63
C ALA A 372 9.82 26.93 12.45
N THR A 373 9.41 26.53 11.24
CA THR A 373 9.79 27.20 9.98
C THR A 373 9.41 28.69 9.95
N ALA A 374 8.49 29.12 10.83
CA ALA A 374 7.99 30.49 10.96
C ALA A 374 8.24 31.17 12.33
N ALA A 375 9.21 30.72 13.15
CA ALA A 375 9.52 31.33 14.47
C ALA A 375 8.27 31.52 15.37
N ARG A 376 7.39 30.50 15.39
CA ARG A 376 6.10 30.52 16.10
C ARG A 376 6.12 29.62 17.35
N PRO A 377 5.26 29.87 18.35
CA PRO A 377 5.02 28.89 19.41
C PRO A 377 4.48 27.58 18.82
N TRP A 378 4.91 26.45 19.37
CA TRP A 378 4.47 25.12 18.93
C TRP A 378 2.98 24.91 19.17
N LEU A 379 2.42 25.46 20.26
CA LEU A 379 1.00 25.38 20.54
C LEU A 379 0.24 26.44 19.72
N VAL A 380 -0.74 25.99 18.94
CA VAL A 380 -1.56 26.87 18.11
C VAL A 380 -2.58 27.61 18.98
N PRO A 381 -2.70 28.95 18.87
CA PRO A 381 -3.73 29.71 19.58
C PRO A 381 -5.10 29.48 18.93
N LEU A 382 -5.79 28.40 19.33
CA LEU A 382 -7.07 27.97 18.74
C LEU A 382 -8.18 29.03 18.82
N PHE A 383 -8.19 29.83 19.89
CA PHE A 383 -9.26 30.80 20.15
C PHE A 383 -8.99 32.20 19.56
N SER A 384 -7.94 32.36 18.74
CA SER A 384 -7.65 33.65 18.08
C SER A 384 -8.55 33.95 16.88
N VAL A 385 -9.60 33.13 16.64
CA VAL A 385 -10.52 33.26 15.51
C VAL A 385 -11.97 33.42 16.01
N PRO A 386 -12.81 34.15 15.27
CA PRO A 386 -14.19 34.38 15.68
C PRO A 386 -14.99 33.07 15.68
N PRO A 387 -16.02 32.93 16.54
CA PRO A 387 -16.75 31.66 16.70
C PRO A 387 -17.40 31.11 15.43
N TRP A 388 -17.80 31.98 14.50
CA TRP A 388 -18.36 31.54 13.21
C TRP A 388 -17.35 30.77 12.36
N VAL A 389 -16.04 31.09 12.46
CA VAL A 389 -14.97 30.36 11.76
C VAL A 389 -14.82 28.96 12.36
N ILE A 390 -14.98 28.84 13.68
CA ILE A 390 -14.91 27.56 14.38
C ILE A 390 -16.03 26.64 13.86
N ALA A 391 -17.25 27.15 13.76
CA ALA A 391 -18.38 26.39 13.18
C ALA A 391 -18.16 26.10 11.68
N ALA A 392 -17.72 27.10 10.90
CA ALA A 392 -17.49 26.94 9.46
C ALA A 392 -16.38 25.91 9.15
N SER A 393 -15.39 25.76 10.03
CA SER A 393 -14.30 24.78 9.88
C SER A 393 -14.78 23.31 9.94
N ALA A 394 -16.00 23.05 10.42
CA ALA A 394 -16.60 21.71 10.36
C ALA A 394 -16.81 21.23 8.91
N ILE A 395 -17.06 22.13 7.95
CA ILE A 395 -17.27 21.78 6.54
C ILE A 395 -16.01 21.14 5.93
N PRO A 396 -14.82 21.79 5.92
CA PRO A 396 -13.60 21.15 5.45
C PRO A 396 -13.21 19.94 6.31
N ALA A 397 -13.58 19.91 7.60
CA ALA A 397 -13.33 18.75 8.45
C ALA A 397 -14.08 17.48 8.00
N VAL A 398 -15.30 17.61 7.45
CA VAL A 398 -16.00 16.45 6.86
C VAL A 398 -15.20 15.85 5.70
N PHE A 399 -14.66 16.67 4.80
CA PHE A 399 -13.84 16.19 3.68
C PHE A 399 -12.54 15.54 4.15
N VAL A 400 -11.85 16.17 5.12
CA VAL A 400 -10.62 15.61 5.72
C VAL A 400 -10.93 14.28 6.39
N SER A 401 -12.01 14.19 7.16
CA SER A 401 -12.42 12.96 7.85
C SER A 401 -12.77 11.84 6.89
N LEU A 402 -13.50 12.15 5.80
CA LEU A 402 -13.83 11.16 4.78
C LEU A 402 -12.57 10.62 4.10
N LEU A 403 -11.60 11.48 3.82
CA LEU A 403 -10.34 11.07 3.20
C LEU A 403 -9.50 10.22 4.15
N ILE A 404 -9.35 10.64 5.41
CA ILE A 404 -8.65 9.86 6.44
C ILE A 404 -9.34 8.51 6.64
N PHE A 405 -10.68 8.48 6.70
CA PHE A 405 -11.46 7.25 6.83
C PHE A 405 -11.20 6.28 5.68
N LEU A 406 -11.19 6.77 4.43
CA LEU A 406 -10.94 5.94 3.26
C LEU A 406 -9.51 5.40 3.26
N ASP A 407 -8.50 6.26 3.42
CA ASP A 407 -7.09 5.87 3.39
C ASP A 407 -6.77 4.88 4.53
N GLN A 408 -7.29 5.13 5.73
CA GLN A 408 -7.08 4.28 6.89
C GLN A 408 -7.75 2.91 6.73
N THR A 409 -9.02 2.87 6.32
CA THR A 409 -9.78 1.62 6.19
C THR A 409 -9.26 0.74 5.05
N MET A 410 -8.90 1.36 3.92
CA MET A 410 -8.31 0.62 2.79
C MET A 410 -6.95 0.06 3.18
N THR A 411 -6.08 0.86 3.81
CA THR A 411 -4.73 0.43 4.14
C THR A 411 -4.71 -0.65 5.22
N SER A 412 -5.48 -0.49 6.29
CA SER A 412 -5.58 -1.52 7.35
C SER A 412 -6.11 -2.83 6.81
N ARG A 413 -7.10 -2.79 5.92
CA ARG A 413 -7.62 -4.00 5.24
C ARG A 413 -6.56 -4.65 4.36
N LEU A 414 -5.78 -3.87 3.62
CA LEU A 414 -4.71 -4.37 2.76
C LEU A 414 -3.61 -5.10 3.55
N VAL A 415 -3.31 -4.57 4.73
CA VAL A 415 -2.38 -5.18 5.69
C VAL A 415 -2.99 -6.43 6.32
N ASN A 416 -4.25 -6.38 6.76
CA ASN A 416 -4.94 -7.48 7.46
C ASN A 416 -5.20 -8.68 6.53
N LYS A 417 -5.58 -8.42 5.28
CA LYS A 417 -5.84 -9.43 4.24
C LYS A 417 -4.64 -9.65 3.32
N PHE A 418 -3.44 -9.59 3.87
CA PHE A 418 -2.23 -9.86 3.10
C PHE A 418 -2.28 -11.26 2.48
N GLN A 419 -2.02 -11.34 1.16
CA GLN A 419 -2.39 -12.49 0.33
C GLN A 419 -1.73 -13.82 0.73
N SER A 420 -0.51 -13.80 1.29
CA SER A 420 0.23 -14.99 1.76
C SER A 420 1.55 -14.57 2.42
N PRO A 421 1.79 -14.83 3.72
CA PRO A 421 0.97 -15.55 4.71
C PRO A 421 -0.13 -14.69 5.33
N SER A 422 -1.22 -15.32 5.78
CA SER A 422 -2.26 -14.64 6.57
C SER A 422 -1.75 -14.31 7.98
N LEU A 423 -2.20 -13.17 8.50
CA LEU A 423 -1.95 -12.78 9.89
C LEU A 423 -2.74 -13.69 10.85
N GLN A 424 -2.15 -13.93 12.01
CA GLN A 424 -2.62 -14.85 13.05
C GLN A 424 -3.28 -14.11 14.22
N LYS A 425 -2.85 -12.88 14.55
CA LYS A 425 -3.46 -12.10 15.63
C LYS A 425 -4.61 -11.27 15.06
N GLY A 426 -5.73 -11.24 15.80
CA GLY A 426 -7.00 -10.70 15.33
C GLY A 426 -6.92 -9.25 14.82
N GLU A 427 -7.73 -8.95 13.81
CA GLU A 427 -7.86 -7.62 13.21
C GLU A 427 -8.70 -6.66 14.08
N GLY A 428 -8.49 -5.35 13.92
CA GLY A 428 -9.37 -4.32 14.48
C GLY A 428 -9.32 -3.08 13.59
N TYR A 429 -10.48 -2.57 13.20
CA TYR A 429 -10.61 -1.45 12.26
C TYR A 429 -11.12 -0.18 12.93
N ASN A 430 -11.99 -0.33 13.92
CA ASN A 430 -12.64 0.79 14.59
C ASN A 430 -11.66 1.47 15.56
N LEU A 431 -10.85 0.67 16.27
CA LEU A 431 -9.80 1.19 17.14
C LEU A 431 -8.73 1.93 16.33
N ASP A 432 -8.32 1.38 15.19
CA ASP A 432 -7.35 2.03 14.29
C ASP A 432 -7.86 3.39 13.80
N LEU A 433 -9.12 3.48 13.40
CA LEU A 433 -9.74 4.72 12.95
C LEU A 433 -9.80 5.78 14.07
N ALA A 434 -10.23 5.38 15.27
CA ALA A 434 -10.29 6.27 16.43
C ALA A 434 -8.89 6.79 16.80
N MET A 435 -7.87 5.93 16.79
CA MET A 435 -6.49 6.32 17.08
C MET A 435 -5.93 7.31 16.06
N VAL A 436 -6.21 7.12 14.76
CA VAL A 436 -5.81 8.11 13.75
C VAL A 436 -6.51 9.45 13.96
N GLY A 437 -7.79 9.45 14.34
CA GLY A 437 -8.51 10.67 14.72
C GLY A 437 -7.84 11.41 15.88
N VAL A 438 -7.46 10.69 16.95
CA VAL A 438 -6.74 11.27 18.10
C VAL A 438 -5.38 11.84 17.67
N THR A 439 -4.59 11.10 16.89
CA THR A 439 -3.31 11.63 16.39
C THR A 439 -3.47 12.84 15.49
N THR A 440 -4.57 12.91 14.72
CA THR A 440 -4.90 14.05 13.86
C THR A 440 -5.22 15.29 14.70
N ALA A 441 -6.02 15.15 15.77
CA ALA A 441 -6.26 16.24 16.71
C ALA A 441 -4.96 16.71 17.37
N LEU A 442 -4.14 15.78 17.89
CA LEU A 442 -2.86 16.13 18.52
C LEU A 442 -1.93 16.85 17.54
N ALA A 443 -1.76 16.36 16.32
CA ALA A 443 -0.97 17.04 15.29
C ALA A 443 -1.50 18.46 15.03
N SER A 444 -2.83 18.64 15.03
CA SER A 444 -3.47 19.94 14.79
C SER A 444 -3.23 20.95 15.91
N LEU A 445 -3.19 20.49 17.17
CA LEU A 445 -2.86 21.34 18.32
C LEU A 445 -1.45 21.92 18.23
N PHE A 446 -0.50 21.13 17.70
CA PHE A 446 0.89 21.54 17.49
C PHE A 446 1.14 22.17 16.12
N GLY A 447 0.10 22.32 15.29
CA GLY A 447 0.21 22.82 13.92
C GLY A 447 1.14 21.97 13.04
N LEU A 448 1.17 20.67 13.28
CA LEU A 448 1.87 19.64 12.55
C LEU A 448 0.98 19.06 11.44
N PRO A 449 1.54 18.64 10.30
CA PRO A 449 0.76 18.02 9.23
C PRO A 449 0.10 16.73 9.69
N TRP A 450 -1.16 16.52 9.29
CA TRP A 450 -1.89 15.28 9.53
C TRP A 450 -1.25 14.08 8.82
N MET A 451 -1.16 12.97 9.55
CA MET A 451 -0.58 11.70 9.07
C MET A 451 -1.66 10.64 8.97
N VAL A 452 -1.58 9.81 7.93
CA VAL A 452 -2.56 8.73 7.66
C VAL A 452 -1.81 7.44 7.35
N ALA A 453 -2.46 6.28 7.47
CA ALA A 453 -1.85 5.01 7.08
C ALA A 453 -1.33 5.05 5.64
N SER A 454 -0.04 4.77 5.47
CA SER A 454 0.61 4.75 4.18
C SER A 454 0.68 3.33 3.64
N ALA A 455 -0.05 3.04 2.55
CA ALA A 455 -0.17 1.68 2.01
C ALA A 455 1.17 1.07 1.57
N VAL A 456 2.01 1.83 0.86
CA VAL A 456 3.28 1.32 0.30
C VAL A 456 4.31 0.97 1.37
N PRO A 457 4.62 1.85 2.35
CA PRO A 457 5.45 1.49 3.50
C PRO A 457 4.85 0.35 4.33
N SER A 458 3.54 0.36 4.60
CA SER A 458 2.90 -0.68 5.41
C SER A 458 2.98 -2.07 4.77
N LEU A 459 2.73 -2.18 3.46
CA LEU A 459 2.86 -3.46 2.74
C LEU A 459 4.32 -3.94 2.68
N ASN A 460 5.27 -3.03 2.49
CA ASN A 460 6.68 -3.38 2.49
C ASN A 460 7.19 -3.78 3.88
N HIS A 461 6.65 -3.17 4.93
CA HIS A 461 6.91 -3.55 6.31
C HIS A 461 6.46 -5.00 6.57
N VAL A 462 5.20 -5.34 6.26
CA VAL A 462 4.67 -6.72 6.39
C VAL A 462 5.52 -7.72 5.59
N ARG A 463 5.87 -7.40 4.33
CA ARG A 463 6.70 -8.27 3.48
C ARG A 463 8.10 -8.48 4.02
N SER A 464 8.70 -7.46 4.61
CA SER A 464 10.03 -7.56 5.22
C SER A 464 10.02 -8.42 6.50
N LEU A 465 8.86 -8.62 7.12
CA LEU A 465 8.69 -9.45 8.32
C LEU A 465 8.31 -10.91 8.04
N VAL A 466 8.27 -11.31 6.76
CA VAL A 466 7.98 -12.69 6.37
C VAL A 466 9.20 -13.59 6.63
N VAL A 467 9.10 -14.48 7.61
CA VAL A 467 10.13 -15.49 7.95
C VAL A 467 9.71 -16.85 7.38
N PRO A 468 10.64 -17.66 6.83
CA PRO A 468 10.36 -19.07 6.58
C PRO A 468 10.17 -19.81 7.92
N ALA A 469 8.96 -20.27 8.21
CA ALA A 469 8.72 -21.12 9.37
C ALA A 469 9.04 -22.57 9.01
N LYS A 470 9.87 -23.21 9.85
CA LYS A 470 10.10 -24.65 9.80
C LYS A 470 9.06 -25.30 10.70
N THR A 471 8.07 -25.95 10.12
CA THR A 471 7.19 -26.88 10.84
C THR A 471 7.62 -28.30 10.51
N THR A 472 8.23 -28.99 11.47
CA THR A 472 8.34 -30.44 11.46
C THR A 472 6.94 -31.00 11.69
N SER A 473 6.28 -31.46 10.64
CA SER A 473 5.06 -32.25 10.78
C SER A 473 5.41 -33.56 11.48
N ALA A 474 5.07 -33.67 12.77
CA ALA A 474 5.05 -34.94 13.47
C ALA A 474 3.76 -35.68 13.10
N SER A 475 3.73 -36.30 11.92
CA SER A 475 2.75 -37.33 11.58
C SER A 475 3.53 -38.57 11.14
N GLY A 476 3.40 -39.65 11.92
CA GLY A 476 4.24 -40.84 11.82
C GLY A 476 4.26 -41.49 10.44
N SER A 477 5.49 -41.82 10.02
CA SER A 477 5.98 -42.91 9.16
C SER A 477 7.29 -42.41 8.55
N GLU A 478 8.35 -43.21 8.64
CA GLU A 478 9.74 -42.75 8.45
C GLU A 478 10.14 -42.38 7.01
N ASP A 479 9.23 -42.44 6.04
CA ASP A 479 9.57 -42.14 4.65
C ASP A 479 8.89 -40.85 4.16
N MET A 480 9.73 -39.88 3.82
CA MET A 480 9.41 -38.60 3.16
C MET A 480 9.02 -37.42 4.08
N LYS A 481 10.00 -36.89 4.84
CA LYS A 481 9.95 -35.52 5.36
C LYS A 481 9.93 -34.50 4.21
N LYS A 482 8.75 -34.19 3.69
CA LYS A 482 8.57 -33.01 2.84
C LYS A 482 8.55 -31.78 3.77
N GLU A 483 9.69 -31.11 3.92
CA GLU A 483 9.77 -29.80 4.58
C GLU A 483 8.93 -28.80 3.78
N GLU A 484 7.66 -28.62 4.16
CA GLU A 484 6.86 -27.52 3.65
C GLU A 484 7.30 -26.25 4.41
N ILE A 485 8.10 -25.41 3.75
CA ILE A 485 8.52 -24.11 4.27
C ILE A 485 7.29 -23.21 4.27
N ARG A 486 6.49 -23.26 5.35
CA ARG A 486 5.36 -22.35 5.51
C ARG A 486 5.92 -21.00 5.94
N HIS A 487 5.67 -19.95 5.18
CA HIS A 487 6.08 -18.61 5.59
C HIS A 487 5.16 -18.09 6.71
N ARG A 488 5.71 -17.41 7.72
CA ARG A 488 4.96 -16.75 8.81
C ARG A 488 5.35 -15.27 8.86
N VAL A 489 4.38 -14.38 9.09
CA VAL A 489 4.64 -12.96 9.35
C VAL A 489 4.93 -12.79 10.83
N LEU A 490 6.02 -12.10 11.18
CA LEU A 490 6.26 -11.67 12.55
C LEU A 490 5.35 -10.49 12.88
N GLU A 491 4.36 -10.72 13.74
CA GLU A 491 3.43 -9.69 14.19
C GLU A 491 3.92 -9.09 15.50
N ASN A 492 4.43 -7.87 15.42
CA ASN A 492 5.02 -7.18 16.55
C ASN A 492 4.67 -5.68 16.54
N ARG A 493 4.83 -5.05 17.71
CA ARG A 493 4.71 -3.59 17.89
C ARG A 493 6.07 -2.92 17.85
N LEU A 494 7.10 -3.65 18.26
CA LEU A 494 8.45 -3.13 18.43
C LEU A 494 9.01 -2.55 17.13
N THR A 495 8.80 -3.18 15.98
CA THR A 495 9.34 -2.64 14.72
C THR A 495 8.69 -1.32 14.36
N GLY A 496 7.37 -1.18 14.48
CA GLY A 496 6.64 0.06 14.21
C GLY A 496 7.09 1.20 15.13
N ILE A 497 7.30 0.92 16.41
CA ILE A 497 7.82 1.87 17.39
C ILE A 497 9.26 2.27 17.02
N MET A 498 10.13 1.30 16.71
CA MET A 498 11.52 1.55 16.34
C MET A 498 11.66 2.31 15.01
N ILE A 499 10.79 2.05 14.04
CA ILE A 499 10.73 2.79 12.77
C ILE A 499 10.32 4.24 13.05
N SER A 500 9.25 4.46 13.82
CA SER A 500 8.75 5.80 14.15
C SER A 500 9.77 6.60 14.97
N ALA A 501 10.38 5.96 15.97
CA ALA A 501 11.46 6.54 16.75
C ALA A 501 12.71 6.81 15.87
N GLY A 502 13.05 5.91 14.94
CA GLY A 502 14.16 6.08 14.00
C GLY A 502 13.94 7.22 13.02
N VAL A 503 12.71 7.41 12.52
CA VAL A 503 12.32 8.56 11.70
C VAL A 503 12.48 9.87 12.50
N GLY A 504 12.09 9.89 13.78
CA GLY A 504 12.32 11.05 14.65
C GLY A 504 13.80 11.29 14.96
N ALA A 505 14.54 10.24 15.31
CA ALA A 505 15.97 10.28 15.59
C ALA A 505 16.80 10.70 14.36
N SER A 506 16.28 10.50 13.15
CA SER A 506 16.91 10.98 11.92
C SER A 506 17.14 12.50 11.93
N LEU A 507 16.34 13.27 12.69
CA LEU A 507 16.54 14.70 12.90
C LEU A 507 17.83 15.03 13.66
N ALA A 508 18.33 14.15 14.53
CA ALA A 508 19.63 14.34 15.20
C ALA A 508 20.79 14.14 14.22
N PHE A 509 20.62 13.26 13.23
CA PHE A 509 21.59 13.00 12.15
C PHE A 509 21.38 13.88 10.92
N TRP A 510 20.80 15.07 11.12
CA TRP A 510 20.54 16.06 10.09
C TRP A 510 21.68 16.33 9.08
N PRO A 511 22.96 16.49 9.51
CA PRO A 511 24.04 16.71 8.55
C PRO A 511 24.33 15.50 7.65
N LEU A 512 23.99 14.29 8.11
CA LEU A 512 24.16 13.06 7.32
C LEU A 512 23.02 12.87 6.33
N LEU A 513 21.77 13.16 6.72
CA LEU A 513 20.60 13.06 5.83
C LEU A 513 20.70 13.98 4.61
N ARG A 514 21.25 15.19 4.77
CA ARG A 514 21.45 16.14 3.65
C ARG A 514 22.36 15.62 2.55
N ARG A 515 23.22 14.65 2.87
CA ARG A 515 24.15 14.05 1.89
C ARG A 515 23.49 13.00 1.01
N VAL A 516 22.28 12.55 1.36
CA VAL A 516 21.53 11.60 0.52
C VAL A 516 20.86 12.39 -0.62
N PRO A 517 21.24 12.16 -1.88
CA PRO A 517 20.70 12.93 -2.99
C PRO A 517 19.27 12.44 -3.32
N LEU A 518 18.37 13.37 -3.67
CA LEU A 518 16.97 13.06 -4.00
C LEU A 518 16.80 11.97 -5.08
N PRO A 519 17.61 11.91 -6.16
CA PRO A 519 17.47 10.89 -7.20
C PRO A 519 17.63 9.44 -6.70
N VAL A 520 18.45 9.21 -5.68
CA VAL A 520 18.60 7.88 -5.06
C VAL A 520 17.29 7.45 -4.42
N THR A 521 16.58 8.36 -3.75
CA THR A 521 15.24 8.05 -3.19
C THR A 521 14.18 7.82 -4.27
N SER A 522 14.27 8.49 -5.43
CA SER A 522 13.41 8.17 -6.57
C SER A 522 13.62 6.74 -7.08
N GLY A 523 14.87 6.27 -7.14
CA GLY A 523 15.18 4.87 -7.48
C GLY A 523 14.60 3.87 -6.49
N LEU A 524 14.61 4.20 -5.20
CA LEU A 524 13.98 3.39 -4.15
C LEU A 524 12.45 3.32 -4.30
N PHE A 525 11.79 4.44 -4.63
CA PHE A 525 10.34 4.43 -4.88
C PHE A 525 9.96 3.50 -6.03
N VAL A 526 10.73 3.50 -7.12
CA VAL A 526 10.50 2.56 -8.23
C VAL A 526 10.64 1.11 -7.77
N PHE A 527 11.69 0.80 -6.99
CA PHE A 527 11.89 -0.54 -6.42
C PHE A 527 10.71 -0.99 -5.54
N MET A 528 10.26 -0.13 -4.62
CA MET A 528 9.15 -0.43 -3.71
C MET A 528 7.82 -0.62 -4.46
N SER A 529 7.52 0.24 -5.43
CA SER A 529 6.28 0.15 -6.23
C SER A 529 6.25 -1.11 -7.10
N LEU A 530 7.35 -1.44 -7.78
CA LEU A 530 7.42 -2.65 -8.60
C LEU A 530 7.34 -3.94 -7.77
N GLY A 531 7.93 -3.93 -6.58
CA GLY A 531 7.79 -5.04 -5.63
C GLY A 531 6.32 -5.30 -5.28
N ILE A 532 5.53 -4.23 -5.09
CA ILE A 532 4.09 -4.32 -4.80
C ILE A 532 3.30 -4.88 -5.98
N ILE A 533 3.54 -4.34 -7.17
CA ILE A 533 2.88 -4.73 -8.42
C ILE A 533 3.11 -6.20 -8.77
N ASN A 534 4.34 -6.72 -8.62
CA ASN A 534 4.68 -8.10 -9.00
C ASN A 534 3.92 -9.17 -8.19
N GLY A 535 3.27 -8.80 -7.09
CA GLY A 535 2.42 -9.71 -6.31
C GLY A 535 0.93 -9.62 -6.63
N SER A 536 0.48 -8.70 -7.48
CA SER A 536 -0.96 -8.50 -7.72
C SER A 536 -1.46 -9.37 -8.88
N GLN A 537 -2.50 -10.18 -8.60
CA GLN A 537 -3.14 -10.99 -9.64
C GLN A 537 -3.80 -10.13 -10.72
N PHE A 538 -4.31 -8.96 -10.34
CA PHE A 538 -4.81 -7.97 -11.30
C PHE A 538 -3.78 -7.64 -12.38
N VAL A 539 -2.53 -7.33 -12.01
CA VAL A 539 -1.50 -7.00 -13.01
C VAL A 539 -1.04 -8.24 -13.76
N GLU A 540 -0.92 -9.39 -13.11
CA GLU A 540 -0.62 -10.66 -13.77
C GLU A 540 -1.67 -10.96 -14.87
N ARG A 541 -2.96 -10.73 -14.59
CA ARG A 541 -4.04 -10.87 -15.57
C ARG A 541 -3.91 -9.86 -16.71
N GLN A 542 -3.67 -8.58 -16.40
CA GLN A 542 -3.48 -7.53 -17.43
C GLN A 542 -2.32 -7.86 -18.37
N VAL A 543 -1.16 -8.24 -17.82
CA VAL A 543 0.05 -8.62 -18.57
C VAL A 543 -0.18 -9.89 -19.40
N THR A 544 -0.91 -10.88 -18.88
CA THR A 544 -1.22 -12.10 -19.63
C THR A 544 -2.23 -11.84 -20.76
N SER A 545 -3.17 -10.90 -20.58
CA SER A 545 -4.15 -10.54 -21.60
C SER A 545 -3.61 -9.61 -22.69
N THR A 546 -2.55 -8.83 -22.43
CA THR A 546 -1.99 -7.88 -23.41
C THR A 546 -1.43 -8.54 -24.68
N PRO A 547 -0.61 -9.61 -24.62
CA PRO A 547 -0.12 -10.26 -25.83
C PRO A 547 -1.25 -10.91 -26.63
N LEU A 548 -2.31 -11.40 -25.97
CA LEU A 548 -3.46 -11.98 -26.65
C LEU A 548 -4.30 -10.92 -27.39
N TYR A 549 -4.44 -9.72 -26.80
CA TYR A 549 -5.10 -8.57 -27.44
C TYR A 549 -4.30 -8.00 -28.59
N LEU A 550 -2.97 -7.85 -28.44
CA LEU A 550 -2.08 -7.45 -29.54
C LEU A 550 -2.12 -8.48 -30.66
N TYR A 551 -2.11 -9.78 -30.35
CA TYR A 551 -2.21 -10.83 -31.37
C TYR A 551 -3.55 -10.77 -32.10
N LEU A 552 -4.68 -10.62 -31.39
CA LEU A 552 -6.01 -10.46 -32.00
C LEU A 552 -6.10 -9.23 -32.90
N ILE A 553 -5.59 -8.07 -32.48
CA ILE A 553 -5.57 -6.83 -33.26
C ILE A 553 -4.68 -6.94 -34.51
N PHE A 554 -3.59 -7.71 -34.44
CA PHE A 554 -2.70 -7.92 -35.61
C PHE A 554 -3.19 -9.04 -36.54
N THR A 555 -4.14 -9.89 -36.12
CA THR A 555 -4.73 -10.96 -36.95
C THR A 555 -6.11 -10.63 -37.55
N THR A 556 -6.70 -9.49 -37.19
CA THR A 556 -7.89 -8.91 -37.83
C THR A 556 -7.49 -7.75 -38.73
#